data_AF-A0A6I1QQ87-F1
#
_entry.id   AF-A0A6I1QQ87-F1
#
_cell.length_a   1.000
_cell.length_b   1.000
_cell.length_c   1.000
_cell.angle_alpha   90.00
_cell.angle_beta   90.00
_cell.angle_gamma   90.00
#
_symmetry.space_group_name_H-M   'P 1'
#
loop_
_entity.id
_entity.type
_entity.pdbx_description
1 polymer ?
#
loop_
_entity_poly.entity_id
_entity_poly.type
_entity_poly.pdbx_seq_one_letter_code
_entity_poly.pdbx_strand_id
1 'polypeptide(L)' 'MEVILRDGESQEGLLTRFKKGVERSGLMREMKSKRYFVSRSERERIATRNAIRREAKNRRRAESRG' A
#
# COMPACT_ATOMS: atom_id res chain seq x y z
N MET A 1 15.00 -4.55 -3.45
CA MET A 1 14.93 -3.22 -2.81
C MET A 1 16.08 -3.13 -1.86
N GLU A 2 16.98 -2.16 -2.07
CA GLU A 2 18.19 -1.99 -1.27
C GLU A 2 18.21 -0.58 -0.71
N VAL A 3 18.54 -0.45 0.57
CA VAL A 3 18.58 0.84 1.29
C VAL A 3 19.89 0.91 2.04
N ILE A 4 20.85 1.62 1.46
CA ILE A 4 22.19 1.84 2.02
C ILE A 4 22.19 3.18 2.76
N LEU A 5 22.89 3.24 3.89
CA LEU A 5 23.11 4.46 4.66
C LEU A 5 23.85 5.49 3.80
N ARG A 6 23.39 6.74 3.84
CA ARG A 6 24.06 7.85 3.14
C ARG A 6 24.95 8.61 4.12
N ASP A 7 26.00 9.24 3.60
CA ASP A 7 26.87 10.09 4.40
C ASP A 7 26.07 11.24 5.03
N GLY A 8 26.24 11.43 6.34
CA GLY A 8 25.54 12.45 7.12
C GLY A 8 24.05 12.19 7.38
N GLU A 9 23.52 11.01 7.01
CA GLU A 9 22.14 10.66 7.27
C GLU A 9 21.93 10.18 8.72
N SER A 10 20.84 10.64 9.34
CA SER A 10 20.41 10.12 10.65
C SER A 10 19.77 8.73 10.51
N GLN A 11 19.84 7.94 11.58
CA GLN A 11 19.22 6.60 11.64
C GLN A 11 17.70 6.66 11.35
N GLU A 12 17.00 7.70 11.82
CA GLU A 12 15.57 7.88 11.55
C GLU A 12 15.27 8.15 10.06
N GLY A 13 16.16 8.90 9.39
CA GLY A 13 16.07 9.15 7.95
C GLY A 13 16.19 7.85 7.15
N LEU A 14 17.16 7.01 7.53
CA LEU A 14 17.36 5.69 6.93
C LEU A 14 16.11 4.81 7.08
N LEU A 15 15.57 4.70 8.31
CA LEU A 15 14.35 3.92 8.60
C LEU A 15 13.14 4.41 7.82
N THR A 16 13.01 5.73 7.66
CA THR A 16 11.91 6.32 6.88
C THR A 16 12.02 5.94 5.40
N ARG A 17 13.22 5.97 4.81
CA ARG A 17 13.43 5.54 3.42
C ARG A 17 13.16 4.05 3.26
N PHE A 18 13.63 3.23 4.19
CA PHE A 18 13.33 1.80 4.23
C PHE A 18 11.82 1.56 4.27
N LYS A 19 11.10 2.14 5.23
CA LYS A 19 9.64 1.99 5.32
C LYS A 19 8.94 2.39 4.02
N LYS A 20 9.29 3.55 3.46
CA LYS A 20 8.73 4.03 2.18
C LYS A 20 9.07 3.10 1.00
N GLY A 21 10.23 2.46 1.01
CA GLY A 21 10.58 1.48 -0.01
C GLY A 21 9.75 0.21 0.12
N VAL A 22 9.56 -0.31 1.34
CA VAL A 22 8.75 -1.51 1.59
C VAL A 22 7.29 -1.28 1.22
N GLU A 23 6.77 -0.08 1.52
CA GLU A 23 5.43 0.32 1.12
C GLU A 23 5.31 0.41 -0.41
N ARG A 24 6.31 0.98 -1.09
CA ARG A 24 6.34 1.09 -2.56
C ARG A 24 6.50 -0.26 -3.27
N SER A 25 7.27 -1.18 -2.71
CA SER A 25 7.45 -2.52 -3.29
C SER A 25 6.16 -3.35 -3.23
N GLY A 26 5.21 -3.00 -2.35
CA GLY A 26 3.97 -3.72 -2.19
C GLY A 26 4.12 -5.08 -1.50
N LEU A 27 5.33 -5.43 -1.03
CA LEU A 27 5.65 -6.73 -0.42
C LEU A 27 4.70 -7.10 0.71
N MET A 28 4.39 -6.14 1.60
CA MET A 28 3.47 -6.36 2.72
C MET A 28 2.03 -6.64 2.25
N ARG A 29 1.60 -6.00 1.15
CA ARG A 29 0.27 -6.24 0.55
C ARG A 29 0.21 -7.63 -0.07
N GLU A 30 1.27 -8.02 -0.78
CA GLU A 30 1.39 -9.34 -1.39
C GLU A 30 1.38 -10.44 -0.32
N MET A 31 2.22 -10.32 0.72
CA MET A 31 2.26 -11.28 1.83
C MET A 31 0.88 -11.43 2.49
N LYS A 32 0.18 -10.31 2.77
CA LYS A 32 -1.18 -10.36 3.32
C LYS A 32 -2.18 -11.05 2.38
N SER A 33 -2.07 -10.82 1.07
CA SER A 33 -2.94 -11.44 0.08
C SER A 33 -2.71 -12.95 -0.09
N LYS A 34 -1.48 -13.42 0.15
CA LYS A 34 -1.07 -14.82 0.07
C LYS A 34 -1.19 -15.59 1.39
N ARG A 35 -1.48 -14.91 2.50
CA ARG A 35 -1.53 -15.51 3.85
C ARG A 35 -2.53 -16.67 3.98
N TYR A 36 -3.64 -16.59 3.26
CA TYR A 36 -4.69 -17.60 3.27
C TYR A 36 -5.16 -17.90 1.85
N PHE A 37 -5.70 -19.10 1.64
CA PHE A 37 -6.37 -19.42 0.38
C PHE A 37 -7.64 -18.59 0.24
N VAL A 38 -7.83 -18.02 -0.95
CA VAL A 38 -9.04 -17.28 -1.33
C VAL A 38 -9.48 -17.78 -2.70
N SER A 39 -10.72 -18.24 -2.82
CA SER A 39 -11.29 -18.71 -4.07
C SER A 39 -11.31 -17.59 -5.12
N ARG A 40 -11.47 -17.96 -6.40
CA ARG A 40 -11.58 -16.97 -7.49
C ARG A 40 -12.76 -16.03 -7.27
N SER A 41 -13.93 -16.56 -6.94
CA SER A 41 -15.14 -15.77 -6.71
C SER A 41 -14.99 -14.79 -5.54
N GLU A 42 -14.33 -15.20 -4.46
CA GLU A 42 -14.10 -14.31 -3.33
C GLU A 42 -13.07 -13.22 -3.65
N ARG A 43 -12.02 -13.54 -4.43
CA ARG A 43 -11.08 -12.52 -4.95
C ARG A 43 -11.79 -11.47 -5.80
N GLU A 44 -12.69 -11.89 -6.69
CA GLU A 44 -13.49 -10.99 -7.54
C GLU A 44 -14.40 -10.10 -6.68
N ARG A 45 -15.11 -10.66 -5.70
CA ARG A 45 -15.95 -9.88 -4.76
C ARG A 45 -15.14 -8.85 -3.98
N ILE A 46 -13.96 -9.22 -3.48
CA ILE A 46 -13.07 -8.31 -2.77
C ILE A 46 -12.58 -7.18 -3.70
N ALA A 47 -12.23 -7.49 -4.95
CA ALA A 47 -11.79 -6.51 -5.93
C ALA A 47 -12.89 -5.48 -6.24
N THR A 48 -14.11 -5.92 -6.53
CA THR A 48 -15.26 -5.04 -6.78
C THR A 48 -15.55 -4.15 -5.57
N ARG A 49 -15.58 -4.73 -4.36
CA ARG A 49 -15.81 -3.99 -3.11
C ARG A 49 -14.73 -2.92 -2.89
N ASN A 50 -13.48 -3.23 -3.19
CA ASN A 50 -12.37 -2.28 -3.07
C ASN A 50 -12.41 -1.17 -4.13
N ALA A 51 -12.86 -1.48 -5.35
CA ALA A 51 -13.05 -0.50 -6.42
C ALA A 51 -14.13 0.54 -6.04
N ILE A 52 -15.30 0.07 -5.60
CA ILE A 52 -16.40 0.94 -5.13
C ILE A 52 -15.93 1.85 -3.99
N ARG A 53 -15.22 1.29 -2.99
CA ARG A 53 -14.65 2.08 -1.88
C ARG A 53 -13.66 3.13 -2.36
N ARG A 54 -12.83 2.81 -3.35
CA ARG A 54 -11.84 3.74 -3.90
C ARG A 54 -12.52 4.92 -4.59
N GLU A 55 -13.54 4.64 -5.38
CA GLU A 55 -14.33 5.67 -6.06
C GLU A 55 -15.06 6.57 -5.04
N ALA A 56 -15.73 5.98 -4.05
CA ALA A 56 -16.38 6.74 -2.98
C ALA A 56 -15.39 7.65 -2.22
N LYS A 57 -14.18 7.15 -1.94
CA LYS A 57 -13.12 7.95 -1.30
C LYS A 57 -12.64 9.10 -2.18
N ASN A 58 -12.51 8.88 -3.49
CA ASN A 58 -12.08 9.91 -4.44
C ASN A 58 -13.13 11.02 -4.56
N ARG A 59 -14.41 10.66 -4.63
CA ARG A 59 -15.55 11.60 -4.66
C ARG A 59 -15.54 12.51 -3.43
N ARG A 60 -15.48 11.94 -2.22
CA ARG A 60 -15.40 12.73 -0.97
C ARG A 60 -14.22 13.70 -0.93
N ARG A 61 -13.08 13.30 -1.50
CA ARG A 61 -11.88 14.16 -1.58
C ARG A 61 -12.01 15.30 -2.59
N ALA A 62 -12.79 15.10 -3.65
CA ALA A 62 -13.09 16.15 -4.62
C ALA A 62 -14.06 17.17 -4.01
N GLU A 63 -15.11 16.69 -3.34
CA GLU A 63 -16.09 17.52 -2.61
C GLU A 63 -15.44 18.35 -1.50
N SER A 64 -14.46 17.82 -0.77
CA SER A 64 -13.75 18.57 0.28
C SER A 64 -12.73 19.60 -0.24
N ARG A 65 -12.49 19.64 -1.55
CA ARG A 65 -11.51 20.54 -2.20
C ARG A 65 -12.17 21.69 -2.96
N GLY A 66 -13.46 21.59 -3.26
CA GLY A 66 -14.29 22.68 -3.77
C GLY A 66 -14.91 23.44 -2.61
#